data_AF-A0A517QPF0-F1
#
_entry.id   AF-A0A517QPF0-F1
#
_cell.length_a   1.000
_cell.length_b   1.000
_cell.length_c   1.000
_cell.angle_alpha   90.00
_cell.angle_beta   90.00
_cell.angle_gamma   90.00
#
_symmetry.space_group_name_H-M   'P 1'
#
loop_
_entity.id
_entity.type
_entity.pdbx_description
1 polymer ?
#
loop_
_entity_poly.entity_id
_entity_poly.type
_entity_poly.pdbx_seq_one_letter_code
_entity_poly.pdbx_strand_id
1 'polypeptide(L)'
;MTTTTLTLLTVLSFQQVATESRPKVNNDLQLTLPPVIYAVPGIETNFYFDNIILSKASEQYKFKVSCDVGESRAERWTLTPTDENVGKHPLKVDVLDEEGKVLASQASQVLVIPKDAGAKTKKKIRLLIIGDSLTHNTAYPNEIGRLLNEPGNPEWEMLGTHKPSSAAEGIAHEGYGGWTWARFVTHYEPNPDGTHRKKSSPFVFLNDDGQPALDVPRYFDEHFDGTRPDYIIIMLGINDCFSAPANDPKLMDERIDLVFGHAETLLTALRAAAPESEIGICLTTPPNSRQSAFEANYKERYPRWGWKKIQHRLVQREMEFVAQKNDPKMSLIPTQLNLDTVDGYPENNAVHPNTQGYQQVGKTIYSWLKWQLSRTP
;
A
#
# COMPACT_ATOMS: atom_id res chain seq x y z
N MET A 1 -79.98 21.10 40.32
CA MET A 1 -78.60 21.57 40.09
C MET A 1 -77.74 20.99 41.18
N THR A 2 -77.07 19.88 40.90
CA THR A 2 -75.88 19.40 41.60
C THR A 2 -75.30 18.31 40.70
N THR A 3 -74.01 18.43 40.49
CA THR A 3 -73.28 18.00 39.31
C THR A 3 -72.28 16.91 39.72
N THR A 4 -71.99 16.00 38.78
CA THR A 4 -70.71 15.27 38.65
C THR A 4 -70.48 14.16 39.71
N THR A 5 -69.94 12.97 39.40
CA THR A 5 -68.77 12.72 38.57
C THR A 5 -68.74 11.27 38.09
N LEU A 6 -68.58 11.08 36.78
CA LEU A 6 -68.34 9.81 36.12
C LEU A 6 -66.82 9.53 36.14
N THR A 7 -66.39 8.48 36.82
CA THR A 7 -64.98 8.11 36.93
C THR A 7 -64.53 7.42 35.64
N LEU A 8 -63.67 8.09 34.86
CA LEU A 8 -63.06 7.56 33.64
C LEU A 8 -61.89 6.63 34.03
N LEU A 9 -62.01 5.33 33.79
CA LEU A 9 -60.91 4.38 33.93
C LEU A 9 -59.91 4.60 32.78
N THR A 10 -58.74 5.15 33.08
CA THR A 10 -57.64 5.26 32.11
C THR A 10 -56.77 4.01 32.22
N VAL A 11 -56.82 3.15 31.20
CA VAL A 11 -55.91 2.00 31.07
C VAL A 11 -54.57 2.55 30.57
N LEU A 12 -53.58 2.61 31.46
CA LEU A 12 -52.18 2.90 31.12
C LEU A 12 -51.57 1.66 30.46
N SER A 13 -51.55 1.66 29.13
CA SER A 13 -50.77 0.71 28.34
C SER A 13 -49.28 0.99 28.56
N PHE A 14 -48.58 0.14 29.31
CA PHE A 14 -47.12 0.13 29.32
C PHE A 14 -46.65 -0.29 27.92
N GLN A 15 -46.27 0.68 27.09
CA GLN A 15 -45.47 0.41 25.91
C GLN A 15 -44.12 -0.10 26.41
N GLN A 16 -43.88 -1.38 26.17
CA GLN A 16 -42.58 -1.99 26.29
C GLN A 16 -41.67 -1.26 25.29
N VAL A 17 -40.83 -0.37 25.80
CA VAL A 17 -39.75 0.22 25.00
C VAL A 17 -38.92 -0.96 24.53
N ALA A 18 -39.01 -1.27 23.23
CA ALA A 18 -38.10 -2.19 22.60
C ALA A 18 -36.71 -1.63 22.86
N THR A 19 -35.94 -2.35 23.68
CA THR A 19 -34.51 -2.15 23.74
C THR A 19 -34.03 -2.48 22.34
N GLU A 20 -33.69 -1.45 21.55
CA GLU A 20 -32.90 -1.66 20.34
C GLU A 20 -31.69 -2.46 20.77
N SER A 21 -31.63 -3.71 20.31
CA SER A 21 -30.50 -4.57 20.56
C SER A 21 -29.28 -3.84 20.00
N ARG A 22 -28.37 -3.39 20.88
CA ARG A 22 -27.04 -2.93 20.46
C ARG A 22 -26.48 -3.98 19.50
N PRO A 23 -25.97 -3.59 18.33
CA PRO A 23 -25.41 -4.56 17.40
C PRO A 23 -24.36 -5.39 18.14
N LYS A 24 -24.53 -6.72 18.11
CA LYS A 24 -23.54 -7.65 18.66
C LYS A 24 -22.18 -7.26 18.11
N VAL A 25 -21.26 -6.91 19.00
CA VAL A 25 -19.87 -6.70 18.62
C VAL A 25 -19.36 -7.99 17.98
N ASN A 26 -19.03 -7.89 16.69
CA ASN A 26 -18.66 -9.03 15.88
C ASN A 26 -17.24 -9.48 16.24
N ASN A 27 -17.03 -10.78 16.46
CA ASN A 27 -15.70 -11.39 16.62
C ASN A 27 -14.88 -11.39 15.31
N ASP A 28 -15.42 -10.84 14.22
CA ASP A 28 -14.82 -10.79 12.86
C ASP A 28 -14.05 -9.50 12.53
N LEU A 29 -13.68 -8.66 13.51
CA LEU A 29 -12.93 -7.44 13.21
C LEU A 29 -11.53 -7.81 12.68
N GLN A 30 -11.33 -7.59 11.38
CA GLN A 30 -10.04 -7.87 10.74
C GLN A 30 -9.12 -6.67 10.92
N LEU A 31 -8.01 -6.88 11.63
CA LEU A 31 -6.92 -5.91 11.83
C LEU A 31 -5.73 -6.30 10.94
N THR A 32 -5.15 -5.34 10.21
CA THR A 32 -3.98 -5.50 9.37
C THR A 32 -2.88 -4.52 9.75
N LEU A 33 -1.95 -4.96 10.59
CA LEU A 33 -0.77 -4.20 10.97
C LEU A 33 0.52 -4.94 10.53
N PRO A 34 1.31 -4.36 9.61
CA PRO A 34 2.63 -4.91 9.24
C PRO A 34 3.56 -5.03 10.45
N PRO A 35 4.49 -5.98 10.44
CA PRO A 35 5.39 -6.22 11.59
C PRO A 35 6.37 -5.07 11.83
N VAL A 36 6.62 -4.24 10.82
CA VAL A 36 7.59 -3.13 10.87
C VAL A 36 7.00 -1.88 10.21
N ILE A 37 7.23 -0.73 10.84
CA ILE A 37 6.95 0.61 10.31
C ILE A 37 8.29 1.35 10.24
N TYR A 38 8.67 1.85 9.07
CA TYR A 38 9.92 2.59 8.89
C TYR A 38 9.65 4.10 9.01
N ALA A 39 10.48 4.79 9.78
CA ALA A 39 10.43 6.23 9.97
C ALA A 39 11.86 6.82 9.90
N VAL A 40 11.97 8.08 9.52
CA VAL A 40 13.25 8.80 9.37
C VAL A 40 13.10 10.19 9.99
N PRO A 41 14.10 10.70 10.75
CA PRO A 41 14.02 12.03 11.34
C PRO A 41 13.61 13.11 10.33
N GLY A 42 12.64 13.95 10.71
CA GLY A 42 12.07 15.00 9.87
C GLY A 42 11.03 14.54 8.83
N ILE A 43 10.79 13.23 8.68
CA ILE A 43 9.80 12.69 7.76
C ILE A 43 8.54 12.27 8.53
N GLU A 44 7.42 12.94 8.28
CA GLU A 44 6.12 12.57 8.87
C GLU A 44 5.74 11.15 8.45
N THR A 45 5.51 10.30 9.47
CA THR A 45 5.09 8.90 9.34
C THR A 45 3.78 8.74 10.09
N ASN A 46 2.75 8.26 9.38
CA ASN A 46 1.43 8.05 9.94
C ASN A 46 1.02 6.58 9.80
N PHE A 47 0.14 6.13 10.68
CA PHE A 47 -0.77 5.03 10.36
C PHE A 47 -2.21 5.44 10.68
N TYR A 48 -3.06 5.44 9.66
CA TYR A 48 -4.47 5.79 9.80
C TYR A 48 -5.29 4.59 10.25
N PHE A 49 -6.19 4.82 11.21
CA PHE A 49 -6.94 3.74 11.83
C PHE A 49 -7.93 3.06 10.86
N ASP A 50 -8.55 3.80 9.93
CA ASP A 50 -9.44 3.22 8.90
C ASP A 50 -8.70 2.28 7.93
N ASN A 51 -7.38 2.47 7.78
CA ASN A 51 -6.56 1.71 6.84
C ASN A 51 -6.18 0.33 7.38
N ILE A 52 -6.17 0.16 8.70
CA ILE A 52 -5.75 -1.07 9.36
C ILE A 52 -6.93 -1.94 9.81
N ILE A 53 -8.17 -1.52 9.61
CA ILE A 53 -9.34 -2.36 9.92
C ILE A 53 -10.33 -2.49 8.76
N LEU A 54 -10.91 -3.67 8.63
CA LEU A 54 -12.04 -3.89 7.74
C LEU A 54 -13.36 -3.51 8.43
N SER A 55 -13.71 -2.22 8.38
CA SER A 55 -15.01 -1.71 8.83
C SER A 55 -15.63 -0.73 7.84
N LYS A 56 -16.97 -0.69 7.83
CA LYS A 56 -17.76 0.36 7.16
C LYS A 56 -17.77 1.68 7.93
N ALA A 57 -17.61 1.61 9.25
CA ALA A 57 -17.69 2.71 10.19
C ALA A 57 -16.55 2.55 11.20
N SER A 58 -15.35 3.03 10.85
CA SER A 58 -14.16 2.90 11.71
C SER A 58 -14.25 3.78 12.95
N GLU A 59 -15.01 4.88 12.88
CA GLU A 59 -15.24 5.86 13.94
C GLU A 59 -16.01 5.30 15.14
N GLN A 60 -16.65 4.13 14.99
CA GLN A 60 -17.32 3.42 16.09
C GLN A 60 -16.33 2.70 17.02
N TYR A 61 -15.06 2.57 16.61
CA TYR A 61 -14.03 1.92 17.40
C TYR A 61 -13.12 2.94 18.07
N LYS A 62 -12.61 2.54 19.24
CA LYS A 62 -11.53 3.25 19.92
C LYS A 62 -10.21 2.56 19.61
N PHE A 63 -9.16 3.35 19.41
CA PHE A 63 -7.81 2.83 19.14
C PHE A 63 -6.90 3.24 20.29
N LYS A 64 -6.31 2.24 20.95
CA LYS A 64 -5.27 2.46 21.94
C LYS A 64 -3.93 2.05 21.35
N VAL A 65 -3.10 3.05 21.06
CA VAL A 65 -1.72 2.83 20.60
C VAL A 65 -0.78 2.94 21.80
N SER A 66 0.04 1.91 22.00
CA SER A 66 1.13 1.91 22.97
C SER A 66 2.45 1.93 22.22
N CYS A 67 3.16 3.05 22.28
CA CYS A 67 4.48 3.29 21.70
C CYS A 67 5.13 4.40 22.53
N ASP A 68 6.45 4.35 22.74
CA ASP A 68 7.22 5.38 23.45
C ASP A 68 7.52 6.61 22.57
N VAL A 69 7.31 6.49 21.26
CA VAL A 69 7.38 7.59 20.29
C VAL A 69 6.04 7.81 19.58
N GLY A 70 5.86 9.03 19.09
CA GLY A 70 4.67 9.45 18.34
C GLY A 70 3.47 9.73 19.24
N GLU A 71 2.37 10.15 18.64
CA GLU A 71 1.15 10.52 19.34
C GLU A 71 -0.09 9.98 18.62
N SER A 72 -1.13 9.66 19.39
CA SER A 72 -2.43 9.30 18.83
C SER A 72 -3.29 10.55 18.64
N ARG A 73 -3.85 10.70 17.44
CA ARG A 73 -4.89 11.68 17.08
C ARG A 73 -6.22 10.93 16.89
N ALA A 74 -7.27 11.64 16.49
CA ALA A 74 -8.59 11.03 16.34
C ALA A 74 -8.62 9.96 15.24
N GLU A 75 -7.97 10.23 14.11
CA GLU A 75 -8.03 9.42 12.90
C GLU A 75 -6.78 8.56 12.65
N ARG A 76 -5.67 8.87 13.34
CA ARG A 76 -4.35 8.28 13.07
C ARG A 76 -3.44 8.34 14.28
N TRP A 77 -2.42 7.50 14.29
CA TRP A 77 -1.19 7.79 15.03
C TRP A 77 -0.19 8.45 14.09
N THR A 78 0.60 9.39 14.62
CA THR A 78 1.56 10.17 13.83
C THR A 78 2.88 10.35 14.57
N LEU A 79 3.96 10.39 13.81
CA LEU A 79 5.32 10.62 14.27
C LEU A 79 6.08 11.43 13.23
N THR A 80 6.68 12.55 13.64
CA THR A 80 7.80 13.18 12.92
C THR A 80 9.01 13.05 13.83
N PRO A 81 9.86 12.03 13.64
CA PRO A 81 10.91 11.75 14.60
C PRO A 81 12.03 12.79 14.51
N THR A 82 12.81 12.87 15.58
CA THR A 82 14.09 13.60 15.63
C THR A 82 15.25 12.60 15.70
N ASP A 83 16.49 13.10 15.63
CA ASP A 83 17.68 12.24 15.76
C ASP A 83 17.74 11.53 17.13
N GLU A 84 17.11 12.09 18.18
CA GLU A 84 17.00 11.46 19.50
C GLU A 84 16.07 10.24 19.52
N ASN A 85 15.16 10.13 18.54
CA ASN A 85 14.24 9.01 18.42
C ASN A 85 14.84 7.85 17.62
N VAL A 86 16.09 7.91 17.15
CA VAL A 86 16.72 6.83 16.39
C VAL A 86 16.78 5.55 17.23
N GLY A 87 16.24 4.45 16.70
CA GLY A 87 16.16 3.19 17.43
C GLY A 87 15.00 2.29 17.02
N LYS A 88 14.72 1.33 17.89
CA LYS A 88 13.61 0.38 17.74
C LYS A 88 12.60 0.63 18.84
N HIS A 89 11.35 0.85 18.44
CA HIS A 89 10.26 1.21 19.33
C HIS A 89 9.13 0.18 19.20
N PRO A 90 8.93 -0.69 20.20
CA PRO A 90 7.80 -1.62 20.20
C PRO A 90 6.49 -0.84 20.13
N LEU A 91 5.62 -1.24 19.20
CA LEU A 91 4.32 -0.64 19.03
C LEU A 91 3.23 -1.71 19.20
N LYS A 92 2.16 -1.38 19.91
CA LYS A 92 0.98 -2.22 20.03
C LYS A 92 -0.28 -1.40 19.75
N VAL A 93 -1.18 -1.95 18.93
CA VAL A 93 -2.51 -1.39 18.69
C VAL A 93 -3.54 -2.33 19.28
N ASP A 94 -4.34 -1.83 20.22
CA ASP A 94 -5.57 -2.46 20.68
C ASP A 94 -6.76 -1.71 20.05
N VAL A 95 -7.67 -2.44 19.40
CA VAL A 95 -8.93 -1.91 18.89
C VAL A 95 -10.03 -2.29 19.87
N LEU A 96 -10.79 -1.32 20.34
CA LEU A 96 -11.78 -1.48 21.41
C LEU A 96 -13.18 -1.06 20.93
N ASP A 97 -14.21 -1.67 21.51
CA ASP A 97 -15.60 -1.17 21.38
C ASP A 97 -15.84 0.08 22.24
N GLU A 98 -17.07 0.61 22.19
CA GLU A 98 -17.47 1.80 22.94
C GLU A 98 -17.34 1.61 24.45
N GLU A 99 -17.62 0.41 24.95
CA GLU A 99 -17.50 0.01 26.35
C GLU A 99 -16.04 -0.22 26.82
N GLY A 100 -15.07 -0.17 25.90
CA GLY A 100 -13.64 -0.32 26.19
C GLY A 100 -13.16 -1.76 26.28
N LYS A 101 -13.92 -2.73 25.76
CA LYS A 101 -13.46 -4.11 25.60
C LYS A 101 -12.59 -4.21 24.35
N VAL A 102 -11.43 -4.86 24.50
CA VAL A 102 -10.52 -5.13 23.37
C VAL A 102 -11.14 -6.18 22.44
N LEU A 103 -11.24 -5.84 21.15
CA LEU A 103 -11.78 -6.68 20.08
C LEU A 103 -10.68 -7.32 19.23
N ALA A 104 -9.61 -6.56 18.98
CA ALA A 104 -8.45 -7.01 18.23
C ALA A 104 -7.19 -6.37 18.81
N SER A 105 -6.06 -7.06 18.67
CA SER A 105 -4.78 -6.60 19.20
C SER A 105 -3.66 -7.09 18.29
N GLN A 106 -2.77 -6.18 17.89
CA GLN A 106 -1.61 -6.54 17.06
C GLN A 106 -0.38 -5.71 17.44
N ALA A 107 0.78 -6.35 17.35
CA ALA A 107 2.07 -5.72 17.60
C ALA A 107 2.79 -5.39 16.29
N SER A 108 3.61 -4.35 16.33
CA SER A 108 4.53 -3.92 15.29
C SER A 108 5.80 -3.37 15.94
N GLN A 109 6.74 -2.93 15.11
CA GLN A 109 7.94 -2.23 15.55
C GLN A 109 8.14 -0.99 14.68
N VAL A 110 8.15 0.18 15.30
CA VAL A 110 8.60 1.39 14.62
C VAL A 110 10.13 1.39 14.64
N LEU A 111 10.72 1.34 13.46
CA LEU A 111 12.15 1.55 13.25
C LEU A 111 12.34 3.00 12.87
N VAL A 112 13.08 3.74 13.69
CA VAL A 112 13.51 5.10 13.35
C VAL A 112 14.96 5.04 12.88
N ILE A 113 15.17 5.30 11.60
CA ILE A 113 16.44 5.15 10.91
C ILE A 113 17.16 6.51 10.86
N PRO A 114 18.48 6.59 11.12
CA PRO A 114 19.23 7.83 10.95
C PRO A 114 19.03 8.46 9.57
N LYS A 115 18.83 9.78 9.54
CA LYS A 115 18.67 10.52 8.27
C LYS A 115 19.90 10.43 7.35
N ASP A 116 21.07 10.15 7.90
CA ASP A 116 22.34 9.98 7.18
C ASP A 116 22.66 8.50 6.89
N ALA A 117 21.72 7.58 7.08
CA ALA A 117 21.90 6.18 6.69
C ALA A 117 22.22 6.07 5.18
N GLY A 118 23.36 5.46 4.84
CA GLY A 118 23.87 5.41 3.46
C GLY A 118 24.77 6.58 3.05
N ALA A 119 25.00 7.59 3.89
CA ALA A 119 25.91 8.70 3.58
C ALA A 119 27.37 8.25 3.33
N LYS A 120 27.75 7.08 3.86
CA LYS A 120 29.08 6.46 3.67
C LYS A 120 29.13 5.54 2.45
N THR A 121 28.01 5.30 1.78
CA THR A 121 27.95 4.42 0.61
C THR A 121 28.65 5.12 -0.56
N LYS A 122 29.84 4.62 -0.91
CA LYS A 122 30.69 5.19 -1.96
C LYS A 122 30.23 4.85 -3.38
N LYS A 123 29.42 3.80 -3.52
CA LYS A 123 28.88 3.38 -4.81
C LYS A 123 27.52 4.04 -5.01
N LYS A 124 27.26 4.43 -6.25
CA LYS A 124 25.92 4.82 -6.68
C LYS A 124 24.95 3.65 -6.45
N ILE A 125 23.81 3.92 -5.81
CA ILE A 125 22.73 2.95 -5.66
C ILE A 125 21.80 2.98 -6.88
N ARG A 126 21.27 1.82 -7.27
CA ARG A 126 20.39 1.69 -8.43
C ARG A 126 19.02 1.18 -8.04
N LEU A 127 17.98 1.88 -8.46
CA LEU A 127 16.59 1.56 -8.13
C LEU A 127 15.84 1.13 -9.39
N LEU A 128 15.10 0.02 -9.32
CA LEU A 128 14.09 -0.34 -10.31
C LEU A 128 12.71 -0.25 -9.63
N ILE A 129 11.85 0.64 -10.10
CA ILE A 129 10.47 0.77 -9.60
C ILE A 129 9.53 0.16 -10.63
N ILE A 130 8.81 -0.90 -10.26
CA ILE A 130 7.83 -1.59 -11.10
C ILE A 130 6.44 -1.32 -10.55
N GLY A 131 5.50 -0.93 -11.42
CA GLY A 131 4.12 -0.81 -10.97
C GLY A 131 3.13 -0.40 -12.04
N ASP A 132 1.97 0.05 -11.57
CA ASP A 132 0.81 0.31 -12.41
C ASP A 132 0.56 1.81 -12.66
N SER A 133 -0.71 2.23 -12.71
CA SER A 133 -1.11 3.62 -12.90
C SER A 133 -0.63 4.54 -11.77
N LEU A 134 -0.51 4.04 -10.54
CA LEU A 134 0.03 4.83 -9.43
C LEU A 134 1.50 5.17 -9.65
N THR A 135 2.26 4.23 -10.23
CA THR A 135 3.66 4.45 -10.62
C THR A 135 3.74 5.34 -11.85
N HIS A 136 2.89 5.07 -12.86
CA HIS A 136 2.79 5.85 -14.09
C HIS A 136 2.55 7.34 -13.86
N ASN A 137 1.80 7.71 -12.82
CA ASN A 137 1.58 9.10 -12.45
C ASN A 137 2.90 9.86 -12.14
N THR A 138 3.93 9.12 -11.70
CA THR A 138 5.28 9.60 -11.40
C THR A 138 5.41 10.52 -10.18
N ALA A 139 4.32 10.89 -9.49
CA ALA A 139 4.40 11.75 -8.32
C ALA A 139 5.17 11.11 -7.14
N TYR A 140 4.95 9.84 -6.80
CA TYR A 140 5.72 9.21 -5.72
C TYR A 140 7.17 8.85 -6.11
N PRO A 141 7.49 8.41 -7.35
CA PRO A 141 8.89 8.33 -7.79
C PRO A 141 9.61 9.68 -7.72
N ASN A 142 8.94 10.77 -8.12
CA ASN A 142 9.50 12.12 -7.99
C ASN A 142 9.79 12.47 -6.52
N GLU A 143 8.91 12.13 -5.58
CA GLU A 143 9.16 12.38 -4.16
C GLU A 143 10.34 11.57 -3.62
N ILE A 144 10.49 10.30 -4.04
CA ILE A 144 11.65 9.48 -3.68
C ILE A 144 12.94 10.14 -4.18
N GLY A 145 12.99 10.57 -5.44
CA GLY A 145 14.17 11.26 -5.99
C GLY A 145 14.44 12.60 -5.33
N ARG A 146 13.39 13.38 -5.01
CA ARG A 146 13.52 14.64 -4.25
C ARG A 146 14.17 14.41 -2.89
N LEU A 147 13.72 13.39 -2.16
CA LEU A 147 14.28 13.01 -0.84
C LEU A 147 15.70 12.46 -0.96
N LEU A 148 16.00 11.64 -1.96
CA LEU A 148 17.35 11.12 -2.22
C LEU A 148 18.35 12.21 -2.64
N ASN A 149 17.87 13.34 -3.17
CA ASN A 149 18.71 14.50 -3.47
C ASN A 149 18.99 15.39 -2.25
N GLU A 150 18.40 15.12 -1.08
CA GLU A 150 18.75 15.81 0.16
C GLU A 150 20.12 15.35 0.69
N PRO A 151 20.86 16.20 1.43
CA PRO A 151 22.16 15.83 2.00
C PRO A 151 22.10 14.58 2.89
N GLY A 152 23.16 13.76 2.85
CA GLY A 152 23.24 12.53 3.66
C GLY A 152 22.71 11.27 2.96
N ASN A 153 22.43 11.36 1.66
CA ASN A 153 22.12 10.23 0.79
C ASN A 153 23.27 9.93 -0.17
N PRO A 154 23.42 8.67 -0.62
CA PRO A 154 24.37 8.32 -1.68
C PRO A 154 23.92 8.85 -3.03
N GLU A 155 24.85 8.87 -4.00
CA GLU A 155 24.47 8.98 -5.40
C GLU A 155 23.48 7.87 -5.78
N TRP A 156 22.54 8.18 -6.66
CA TRP A 156 21.49 7.25 -7.06
C TRP A 156 21.18 7.34 -8.55
N GLU A 157 20.55 6.29 -9.07
CA GLU A 157 20.02 6.22 -10.43
C GLU A 157 18.81 5.28 -10.49
N MET A 158 17.82 5.61 -11.31
CA MET A 158 16.69 4.72 -11.57
C MET A 158 16.87 3.98 -12.90
N LEU A 159 16.85 2.65 -12.85
CA LEU A 159 16.96 1.73 -13.99
C LEU A 159 15.58 1.45 -14.58
N GLY A 160 14.95 2.47 -15.17
CA GLY A 160 13.68 2.33 -15.87
C GLY A 160 13.74 2.88 -17.30
N THR A 161 12.97 2.29 -18.20
CA THR A 161 12.86 2.73 -19.60
C THR A 161 11.68 3.67 -19.81
N HIS A 162 10.71 3.72 -18.88
CA HIS A 162 9.55 4.58 -18.98
C HIS A 162 9.77 5.91 -18.24
N LYS A 163 9.60 7.01 -18.97
CA LYS A 163 9.80 8.39 -18.51
C LYS A 163 8.60 9.25 -18.93
N PRO A 164 7.49 9.25 -18.18
CA PRO A 164 6.36 10.16 -18.42
C PRO A 164 6.80 11.61 -18.46
N SER A 165 6.02 12.48 -19.10
CA SER A 165 6.30 13.92 -19.12
C SER A 165 6.28 14.59 -17.74
N SER A 166 5.66 13.96 -16.75
CA SER A 166 5.68 14.39 -15.35
C SER A 166 6.93 13.94 -14.57
N ALA A 167 7.80 13.13 -15.17
CA ALA A 167 9.04 12.68 -14.54
C ALA A 167 10.02 13.86 -14.40
N ALA A 168 10.51 14.07 -13.18
CA ALA A 168 11.63 14.98 -12.95
C ALA A 168 12.93 14.40 -13.55
N GLU A 169 13.97 15.23 -13.63
CA GLU A 169 15.27 14.79 -14.10
C GLU A 169 15.80 13.61 -13.27
N GLY A 170 16.35 12.60 -13.95
CA GLY A 170 16.83 11.36 -13.32
C GLY A 170 15.74 10.36 -12.92
N ILE A 171 14.46 10.70 -13.05
CA ILE A 171 13.35 9.80 -12.70
C ILE A 171 12.98 8.94 -13.91
N ALA A 172 13.03 7.63 -13.70
CA ALA A 172 12.59 6.63 -14.66
C ALA A 172 12.05 5.42 -13.89
N HIS A 173 11.12 4.67 -14.48
CA HIS A 173 10.54 3.51 -13.83
C HIS A 173 9.95 2.55 -14.87
N GLU A 174 9.37 1.44 -14.41
CA GLU A 174 8.59 0.50 -15.19
C GLU A 174 7.15 0.54 -14.68
N GLY A 175 6.52 1.71 -14.85
CA GLY A 175 5.21 2.05 -14.28
C GLY A 175 4.18 2.36 -15.35
N TYR A 176 3.14 1.53 -15.48
CA TYR A 176 2.24 1.58 -16.62
C TYR A 176 0.76 1.51 -16.22
N GLY A 177 -0.03 2.47 -16.72
CA GLY A 177 -1.45 2.56 -16.42
C GLY A 177 -2.23 1.28 -16.77
N GLY A 178 -2.93 0.70 -15.78
CA GLY A 178 -3.76 -0.49 -15.97
C GLY A 178 -2.99 -1.81 -16.04
N TRP A 179 -1.67 -1.81 -15.79
CA TRP A 179 -0.86 -3.03 -15.84
C TRP A 179 -1.03 -3.87 -14.57
N THR A 180 -0.79 -5.16 -14.75
CA THR A 180 -0.99 -6.24 -13.79
C THR A 180 0.28 -7.07 -13.70
N TRP A 181 0.41 -7.90 -12.65
CA TRP A 181 1.49 -8.89 -12.57
C TRP A 181 1.52 -9.78 -13.81
N ALA A 182 0.35 -10.27 -14.23
CA ALA A 182 0.21 -11.09 -15.43
C ALA A 182 0.77 -10.40 -16.68
N ARG A 183 0.50 -9.09 -16.84
CA ARG A 183 0.92 -8.33 -18.01
C ARG A 183 2.43 -8.19 -18.06
N PHE A 184 3.11 -7.93 -16.93
CA PHE A 184 4.57 -7.88 -16.90
C PHE A 184 5.23 -9.22 -17.29
N VAL A 185 4.58 -10.34 -17.01
CA VAL A 185 5.13 -11.68 -17.30
C VAL A 185 4.86 -12.14 -18.73
N THR A 186 3.75 -11.71 -19.34
CA THR A 186 3.24 -12.36 -20.57
C THR A 186 3.01 -11.42 -21.75
N HIS A 187 2.95 -10.11 -21.52
CA HIS A 187 2.46 -9.20 -22.56
C HIS A 187 3.51 -8.88 -23.60
N TYR A 188 3.20 -9.25 -24.84
CA TYR A 188 3.96 -8.91 -26.03
C TYR A 188 3.05 -8.18 -27.01
N GLU A 189 3.54 -7.05 -27.53
CA GLU A 189 2.88 -6.25 -28.56
C GLU A 189 3.71 -6.33 -29.85
N PRO A 190 3.24 -7.06 -30.88
CA PRO A 190 3.98 -7.22 -32.13
C PRO A 190 4.09 -5.95 -32.96
N ASN A 191 3.19 -4.97 -32.74
CA ASN A 191 3.12 -3.73 -33.52
C ASN A 191 3.11 -2.50 -32.61
N PRO A 192 4.21 -2.23 -31.86
CA PRO A 192 4.25 -1.11 -30.93
C PRO A 192 4.17 0.21 -31.70
N ASP A 193 3.48 1.19 -31.14
CA ASP A 193 3.33 2.53 -31.75
C ASP A 193 4.26 3.59 -31.11
N GLY A 194 5.20 3.14 -30.28
CA GLY A 194 6.10 4.00 -29.51
C GLY A 194 5.45 4.61 -28.26
N THR A 195 4.17 4.37 -28.01
CA THR A 195 3.49 4.82 -26.79
C THR A 195 3.50 3.74 -25.71
N HIS A 196 3.42 4.16 -24.46
CA HIS A 196 3.29 3.24 -23.33
C HIS A 196 1.96 2.46 -23.31
N ARG A 197 0.96 2.89 -24.10
CA ARG A 197 -0.36 2.22 -24.16
C ARG A 197 -0.32 0.99 -25.03
N LYS A 198 0.54 0.98 -26.05
CA LYS A 198 0.71 -0.09 -27.02
C LYS A 198 2.19 -0.48 -27.12
N LYS A 199 2.66 -1.16 -26.08
CA LYS A 199 4.00 -1.71 -25.97
C LYS A 199 3.98 -3.06 -25.26
N SER A 200 5.01 -3.87 -25.51
CA SER A 200 5.29 -5.09 -24.74
C SER A 200 5.65 -4.75 -23.30
N SER A 201 5.53 -5.74 -22.42
CA SER A 201 6.26 -5.74 -21.16
C SER A 201 7.74 -5.46 -21.42
N PRO A 202 8.42 -4.63 -20.58
CA PRO A 202 9.85 -4.38 -20.72
C PRO A 202 10.68 -5.67 -20.56
N PHE A 203 10.09 -6.70 -19.95
CA PHE A 203 10.75 -7.95 -19.63
C PHE A 203 10.41 -9.08 -20.60
N VAL A 204 9.53 -8.86 -21.60
CA VAL A 204 9.10 -9.91 -22.53
C VAL A 204 9.67 -9.65 -23.91
N PHE A 205 10.46 -10.59 -24.41
CA PHE A 205 11.18 -10.54 -25.68
C PHE A 205 10.83 -11.74 -26.55
N LEU A 206 11.08 -11.67 -27.85
CA LEU A 206 11.06 -12.87 -28.68
C LEU A 206 12.32 -13.70 -28.41
N ASN A 207 12.12 -14.99 -28.14
CA ASN A 207 13.19 -15.98 -28.09
C ASN A 207 13.68 -16.38 -29.50
N ASP A 208 14.65 -17.29 -29.58
CA ASP A 208 15.23 -17.76 -30.86
C ASP A 208 14.20 -18.40 -31.80
N ASP A 209 13.11 -18.95 -31.26
CA ASP A 209 11.99 -19.51 -32.01
C ASP A 209 10.94 -18.46 -32.43
N GLY A 210 11.18 -17.17 -32.14
CA GLY A 210 10.27 -16.08 -32.44
C GLY A 210 9.02 -16.05 -31.54
N GLN A 211 9.05 -16.72 -30.38
CA GLN A 211 7.95 -16.73 -29.41
C GLN A 211 8.22 -15.75 -28.25
N PRO A 212 7.20 -15.02 -27.77
CA PRO A 212 7.38 -14.16 -26.60
C PRO A 212 7.69 -14.96 -25.33
N ALA A 213 8.75 -14.57 -24.64
CA ALA A 213 9.19 -15.16 -23.39
C ALA A 213 9.70 -14.07 -22.43
N LEU A 214 9.54 -14.32 -21.13
CA LEU A 214 10.11 -13.49 -20.08
C LEU A 214 11.64 -13.62 -20.07
N ASP A 215 12.35 -12.52 -20.23
CA ASP A 215 13.82 -12.43 -20.27
C ASP A 215 14.29 -11.14 -19.58
N VAL A 216 14.29 -11.19 -18.24
CA VAL A 216 14.75 -10.09 -17.39
C VAL A 216 16.26 -9.80 -17.55
N PRO A 217 17.17 -10.80 -17.68
CA PRO A 217 18.58 -10.52 -17.97
C PRO A 217 18.76 -9.68 -19.23
N ARG A 218 18.07 -10.02 -20.33
CA ARG A 218 18.14 -9.26 -21.58
C ARG A 218 17.69 -7.82 -21.43
N TYR A 219 16.64 -7.55 -20.65
CA TYR A 219 16.22 -6.17 -20.34
C TYR A 219 17.37 -5.35 -19.73
N PHE A 220 18.09 -5.91 -18.75
CA PHE A 220 19.21 -5.20 -18.13
C PHE A 220 20.42 -5.08 -19.05
N ASP A 221 20.70 -6.10 -19.85
CA ASP A 221 21.82 -6.12 -20.78
C ASP A 221 21.62 -5.12 -21.93
N GLU A 222 20.41 -5.04 -22.52
CA GLU A 222 20.12 -4.14 -23.64
C GLU A 222 19.88 -2.69 -23.23
N HIS A 223 19.28 -2.43 -22.06
CA HIS A 223 18.88 -1.08 -21.67
C HIS A 223 19.83 -0.40 -20.68
N PHE A 224 20.68 -1.16 -19.98
CA PHE A 224 21.55 -0.63 -18.93
C PHE A 224 22.97 -1.22 -18.96
N ASP A 225 23.43 -1.71 -20.12
CA ASP A 225 24.78 -2.27 -20.33
C ASP A 225 25.16 -3.36 -19.31
N GLY A 226 24.18 -4.17 -18.92
CA GLY A 226 24.35 -5.23 -17.94
C GLY A 226 24.27 -4.77 -16.48
N THR A 227 23.99 -3.49 -16.22
CA THR A 227 23.82 -2.96 -14.86
C THR A 227 22.57 -3.54 -14.20
N ARG A 228 22.71 -4.02 -12.96
CA ARG A 228 21.62 -4.58 -12.15
C ARG A 228 21.19 -3.61 -11.03
N PRO A 229 19.90 -3.61 -10.65
CA PRO A 229 19.43 -2.78 -9.54
C PRO A 229 19.96 -3.29 -8.20
N ASP A 230 20.22 -2.39 -7.27
CA ASP A 230 20.46 -2.74 -5.86
C ASP A 230 19.13 -2.86 -5.11
N TYR A 231 18.12 -2.08 -5.52
CA TYR A 231 16.79 -2.05 -4.92
C TYR A 231 15.72 -2.22 -5.99
N ILE A 232 14.80 -3.17 -5.80
CA ILE A 232 13.61 -3.35 -6.64
C ILE A 232 12.38 -3.06 -5.80
N ILE A 233 11.60 -2.07 -6.19
CA ILE A 233 10.37 -1.66 -5.50
C ILE A 233 9.19 -2.03 -6.39
N ILE A 234 8.24 -2.81 -5.88
CA ILE A 234 7.08 -3.26 -6.66
C ILE A 234 5.80 -2.82 -5.98
N MET A 235 4.95 -2.10 -6.73
CA MET A 235 3.60 -1.72 -6.31
C MET A 235 2.60 -2.11 -7.40
N LEU A 236 2.02 -3.30 -7.24
CA LEU A 236 1.10 -3.95 -8.17
C LEU A 236 0.01 -4.69 -7.39
N GLY A 237 -1.06 -5.08 -8.08
CA GLY A 237 -2.17 -5.86 -7.51
C GLY A 237 -3.52 -5.16 -7.60
N ILE A 238 -3.53 -3.83 -7.71
CA ILE A 238 -4.78 -3.06 -7.85
C ILE A 238 -5.55 -3.52 -9.08
N ASN A 239 -4.95 -3.41 -10.27
CA ASN A 239 -5.63 -3.75 -11.52
C ASN A 239 -5.95 -5.25 -11.63
N ASP A 240 -5.14 -6.10 -11.01
CA ASP A 240 -5.35 -7.54 -10.98
C ASP A 240 -6.63 -7.90 -10.22
N CYS A 241 -6.83 -7.27 -9.06
CA CYS A 241 -7.90 -7.60 -8.12
C CYS A 241 -9.08 -6.63 -8.15
N PHE A 242 -9.03 -5.50 -8.87
CA PHE A 242 -10.05 -4.45 -8.81
C PHE A 242 -11.48 -4.96 -9.04
N SER A 243 -11.62 -5.98 -9.90
CA SER A 243 -12.90 -6.62 -10.24
C SER A 243 -13.14 -7.95 -9.52
N ALA A 244 -12.34 -8.31 -8.52
CA ALA A 244 -12.53 -9.53 -7.76
C ALA A 244 -13.92 -9.56 -7.08
N PRO A 245 -14.54 -10.74 -6.94
CA PRO A 245 -15.89 -10.85 -6.39
C PRO A 245 -15.90 -10.58 -4.88
N ALA A 246 -16.02 -9.31 -4.48
CA ALA A 246 -15.89 -8.87 -3.08
C ALA A 246 -16.88 -9.52 -2.09
N ASN A 247 -17.97 -10.12 -2.57
CA ASN A 247 -18.98 -10.80 -1.73
C ASN A 247 -18.79 -12.31 -1.68
N ASP A 248 -17.81 -12.87 -2.40
CA ASP A 248 -17.46 -14.28 -2.39
C ASP A 248 -15.99 -14.42 -1.96
N PRO A 249 -15.72 -14.64 -0.66
CA PRO A 249 -14.36 -14.75 -0.15
C PRO A 249 -13.54 -15.84 -0.85
N LYS A 250 -14.17 -16.95 -1.26
CA LYS A 250 -13.49 -18.06 -1.91
C LYS A 250 -13.03 -17.65 -3.31
N LEU A 251 -13.93 -17.12 -4.14
CA LEU A 251 -13.56 -16.66 -5.48
C LEU A 251 -12.61 -15.45 -5.45
N MET A 252 -12.70 -14.61 -4.41
CA MET A 252 -11.74 -13.53 -4.18
C MET A 252 -10.35 -14.08 -3.87
N ASP A 253 -10.24 -15.10 -3.01
CA ASP A 253 -8.96 -15.77 -2.73
C ASP A 253 -8.41 -16.51 -3.95
N GLU A 254 -9.23 -17.22 -4.72
CA GLU A 254 -8.81 -17.87 -5.97
C GLU A 254 -8.25 -16.84 -6.98
N ARG A 255 -8.85 -15.65 -7.05
CA ARG A 255 -8.33 -14.55 -7.86
C ARG A 255 -6.97 -14.09 -7.35
N ILE A 256 -6.80 -13.89 -6.04
CA ILE A 256 -5.52 -13.46 -5.45
C ILE A 256 -4.44 -14.53 -5.65
N ASP A 257 -4.77 -15.82 -5.53
CA ASP A 257 -3.85 -16.94 -5.76
C ASP A 257 -3.30 -16.92 -7.19
N LEU A 258 -4.16 -16.66 -8.18
CA LEU A 258 -3.74 -16.50 -9.57
C LEU A 258 -2.76 -15.32 -9.73
N VAL A 259 -3.03 -14.19 -9.07
CA VAL A 259 -2.15 -13.01 -9.09
C VAL A 259 -0.78 -13.35 -8.52
N PHE A 260 -0.73 -14.08 -7.41
CA PHE A 260 0.53 -14.49 -6.79
C PHE A 260 1.28 -15.55 -7.60
N GLY A 261 0.61 -16.36 -8.42
CA GLY A 261 1.30 -17.20 -9.42
C GLY A 261 2.08 -16.37 -10.44
N HIS A 262 1.50 -15.25 -10.91
CA HIS A 262 2.21 -14.32 -11.78
C HIS A 262 3.31 -13.54 -11.04
N ALA A 263 3.03 -13.12 -9.80
CA ALA A 263 4.03 -12.48 -8.95
C ALA A 263 5.24 -13.38 -8.75
N GLU A 264 5.02 -14.68 -8.49
CA GLU A 264 6.09 -15.66 -8.33
C GLU A 264 6.94 -15.80 -9.58
N THR A 265 6.30 -15.82 -10.75
CA THR A 265 7.01 -15.92 -12.03
C THR A 265 7.94 -14.72 -12.24
N LEU A 266 7.44 -13.50 -12.01
CA LEU A 266 8.24 -12.30 -12.17
C LEU A 266 9.35 -12.19 -11.11
N LEU A 267 9.02 -12.45 -9.84
CA LEU A 267 9.98 -12.38 -8.73
C LEU A 267 11.11 -13.40 -8.89
N THR A 268 10.80 -14.61 -9.36
CA THR A 268 11.81 -15.63 -9.67
C THR A 268 12.77 -15.15 -10.76
N ALA A 269 12.24 -14.56 -11.85
CA ALA A 269 13.07 -14.04 -12.93
C ALA A 269 13.92 -12.83 -12.49
N LEU A 270 13.35 -11.91 -11.69
CA LEU A 270 14.08 -10.77 -11.12
C LEU A 270 15.20 -11.23 -10.19
N ARG A 271 14.94 -12.18 -9.28
CA ARG A 271 15.94 -12.74 -8.38
C ARG A 271 17.05 -13.47 -9.15
N ALA A 272 16.73 -14.19 -10.22
CA ALA A 272 17.72 -14.84 -11.06
C ALA A 272 18.62 -13.82 -11.80
N ALA A 273 18.03 -12.74 -12.32
CA ALA A 273 18.74 -11.71 -13.06
C ALA A 273 19.56 -10.76 -12.17
N ALA A 274 19.11 -10.53 -10.95
CA ALA A 274 19.70 -9.61 -9.98
C ALA A 274 19.69 -10.24 -8.56
N PRO A 275 20.54 -11.26 -8.32
CA PRO A 275 20.51 -12.05 -7.09
C PRO A 275 20.76 -11.24 -5.82
N GLU A 276 21.53 -10.16 -5.94
CA GLU A 276 21.90 -9.32 -4.80
C GLU A 276 20.86 -8.27 -4.43
N SER A 277 19.87 -7.97 -5.29
CA SER A 277 18.92 -6.88 -5.06
C SER A 277 18.07 -7.09 -3.81
N GLU A 278 17.83 -6.02 -3.06
CA GLU A 278 16.80 -5.98 -2.04
C GLU A 278 15.44 -5.69 -2.70
N ILE A 279 14.46 -6.58 -2.50
CA ILE A 279 13.12 -6.47 -3.08
C ILE A 279 12.14 -5.96 -2.02
N GLY A 280 11.49 -4.84 -2.31
CA GLY A 280 10.43 -4.27 -1.51
C GLY A 280 9.07 -4.46 -2.17
N ILE A 281 8.15 -5.12 -1.48
CA ILE A 281 6.74 -5.25 -1.91
C ILE A 281 5.91 -4.19 -1.19
N CYS A 282 5.43 -3.19 -1.94
CA CYS A 282 4.50 -2.19 -1.42
C CYS A 282 3.14 -2.83 -1.16
N LEU A 283 2.69 -2.77 0.09
CA LEU A 283 1.36 -3.23 0.46
C LEU A 283 0.29 -2.33 -0.20
N THR A 284 -0.71 -2.97 -0.81
CA THR A 284 -1.70 -2.28 -1.65
C THR A 284 -2.35 -1.12 -0.89
N THR A 285 -2.27 0.10 -1.46
CA THR A 285 -2.77 1.32 -0.84
C THR A 285 -4.29 1.32 -0.65
N PRO A 286 -4.82 1.89 0.45
CA PRO A 286 -6.26 1.99 0.68
C PRO A 286 -6.88 3.00 -0.30
N PRO A 287 -8.17 2.87 -0.64
CA PRO A 287 -8.85 3.82 -1.52
C PRO A 287 -9.23 5.12 -0.83
N ASN A 288 -9.71 6.07 -1.64
CA ASN A 288 -10.50 7.19 -1.16
C ASN A 288 -11.64 6.70 -0.23
N SER A 289 -11.82 7.37 0.90
CA SER A 289 -12.86 7.00 1.88
C SER A 289 -14.27 7.37 1.40
N ARG A 290 -14.39 8.29 0.44
CA ARG A 290 -15.68 8.81 -0.04
C ARG A 290 -16.32 7.87 -1.07
N GLN A 291 -17.57 7.47 -0.81
CA GLN A 291 -18.36 6.70 -1.77
C GLN A 291 -18.62 7.49 -3.08
N SER A 292 -18.76 8.82 -2.99
CA SER A 292 -18.93 9.70 -4.16
C SER A 292 -17.74 9.65 -5.13
N ALA A 293 -16.52 9.39 -4.65
CA ALA A 293 -15.35 9.23 -5.50
C ALA A 293 -15.46 7.98 -6.39
N PHE A 294 -16.00 6.89 -5.84
CA PHE A 294 -16.28 5.66 -6.59
C PHE A 294 -17.41 5.86 -7.60
N GLU A 295 -18.47 6.56 -7.21
CA GLU A 295 -19.56 6.90 -8.13
C GLU A 295 -19.09 7.80 -9.28
N ALA A 296 -18.16 8.71 -9.01
CA ALA A 296 -17.57 9.57 -10.03
C ALA A 296 -16.83 8.76 -11.10
N ASN A 297 -16.03 7.75 -10.71
CA ASN A 297 -15.23 6.96 -11.65
C ASN A 297 -15.96 5.74 -12.23
N TYR A 298 -16.82 5.10 -11.44
CA TYR A 298 -17.33 3.75 -11.73
C TYR A 298 -18.85 3.62 -11.64
N LYS A 299 -19.57 4.70 -11.27
CA LYS A 299 -21.03 4.65 -11.01
C LYS A 299 -21.32 3.54 -10.00
N GLU A 300 -22.29 2.67 -10.28
CA GLU A 300 -22.69 1.58 -9.38
C GLU A 300 -21.85 0.30 -9.56
N ARG A 301 -20.94 0.26 -10.56
CA ARG A 301 -20.23 -0.98 -10.93
C ARG A 301 -19.26 -1.45 -9.84
N TYR A 302 -18.59 -0.51 -9.18
CA TYR A 302 -17.59 -0.80 -8.15
C TYR A 302 -17.85 0.09 -6.93
N PRO A 303 -18.55 -0.39 -5.89
CA PRO A 303 -18.78 0.38 -4.67
C PRO A 303 -17.51 0.45 -3.82
N ARG A 304 -17.31 1.54 -3.06
CA ARG A 304 -16.15 1.74 -2.16
C ARG A 304 -15.97 0.58 -1.19
N TRP A 305 -17.09 0.09 -0.63
CA TRP A 305 -17.07 -1.06 0.28
C TRP A 305 -16.62 -2.36 -0.38
N GLY A 306 -16.95 -2.57 -1.65
CA GLY A 306 -16.49 -3.73 -2.41
C GLY A 306 -14.97 -3.73 -2.55
N TRP A 307 -14.41 -2.60 -2.99
CA TRP A 307 -12.97 -2.45 -3.11
C TRP A 307 -12.25 -2.49 -1.76
N LYS A 308 -12.77 -1.87 -0.69
CA LYS A 308 -12.15 -1.95 0.65
C LYS A 308 -12.00 -3.40 1.13
N LYS A 309 -12.98 -4.27 0.90
CA LYS A 309 -12.88 -5.70 1.22
C LYS A 309 -11.78 -6.40 0.42
N ILE A 310 -11.72 -6.14 -0.89
CA ILE A 310 -10.70 -6.71 -1.78
C ILE A 310 -9.30 -6.26 -1.34
N GLN A 311 -9.11 -4.95 -1.18
CA GLN A 311 -7.82 -4.38 -0.79
C GLN A 311 -7.37 -4.88 0.58
N HIS A 312 -8.26 -4.95 1.57
CA HIS A 312 -7.90 -5.46 2.89
C HIS A 312 -7.51 -6.94 2.85
N ARG A 313 -8.22 -7.76 2.06
CA ARG A 313 -7.84 -9.16 1.86
C ARG A 313 -6.51 -9.27 1.11
N LEU A 314 -6.30 -8.47 0.07
CA LEU A 314 -5.05 -8.46 -0.69
C LEU A 314 -3.86 -8.11 0.21
N VAL A 315 -3.98 -7.10 1.08
CA VAL A 315 -2.92 -6.75 2.05
C VAL A 315 -2.62 -7.91 3.01
N GLN A 316 -3.63 -8.61 3.53
CA GLN A 316 -3.41 -9.82 4.35
C GLN A 316 -2.62 -10.87 3.58
N ARG A 317 -3.05 -11.17 2.36
CA ARG A 317 -2.43 -12.18 1.50
C ARG A 317 -1.03 -11.77 1.06
N GLU A 318 -0.75 -10.47 0.83
CA GLU A 318 0.60 -9.95 0.53
C GLU A 318 1.55 -10.14 1.72
N MET A 319 1.09 -9.86 2.94
CA MET A 319 1.89 -10.11 4.15
C MET A 319 2.20 -11.59 4.33
N GLU A 320 1.20 -12.47 4.15
CA GLU A 320 1.38 -13.93 4.18
C GLU A 320 2.35 -14.41 3.10
N PHE A 321 2.18 -13.93 1.86
CA PHE A 321 3.01 -14.31 0.72
C PHE A 321 4.48 -13.98 0.96
N VAL A 322 4.79 -12.75 1.37
CA VAL A 322 6.17 -12.34 1.65
C VAL A 322 6.75 -13.10 2.85
N ALA A 323 5.96 -13.34 3.90
CA ALA A 323 6.42 -14.14 5.04
C ALA A 323 6.73 -15.60 4.64
N GLN A 324 5.92 -16.21 3.79
CA GLN A 324 6.12 -17.58 3.32
C GLN A 324 7.34 -17.75 2.40
N LYS A 325 7.74 -16.69 1.67
CA LYS A 325 8.97 -16.72 0.85
C LYS A 325 10.22 -16.97 1.68
N ASN A 326 10.25 -16.45 2.92
CA ASN A 326 11.41 -16.53 3.80
C ASN A 326 12.72 -16.08 3.10
N ASP A 327 12.62 -15.12 2.19
CA ASP A 327 13.76 -14.54 1.46
C ASP A 327 14.31 -13.37 2.29
N PRO A 328 15.56 -13.44 2.79
CA PRO A 328 16.14 -12.39 3.62
C PRO A 328 16.37 -11.05 2.89
N LYS A 329 16.33 -11.07 1.55
CA LYS A 329 16.43 -9.91 0.66
C LYS A 329 15.06 -9.50 0.11
N MET A 330 13.97 -9.93 0.73
CA MET A 330 12.61 -9.50 0.41
C MET A 330 11.92 -8.97 1.67
N SER A 331 11.25 -7.82 1.55
CA SER A 331 10.57 -7.19 2.68
C SER A 331 9.33 -6.44 2.24
N LEU A 332 8.43 -6.22 3.20
CA LEU A 332 7.23 -5.42 3.01
C LEU A 332 7.56 -3.93 3.14
N ILE A 333 6.94 -3.11 2.29
CA ILE A 333 6.88 -1.66 2.42
C ILE A 333 5.44 -1.30 2.80
N PRO A 334 5.17 -0.76 4.00
CA PRO A 334 3.82 -0.59 4.53
C PRO A 334 3.12 0.68 3.99
N THR A 335 3.06 0.82 2.66
CA THR A 335 2.48 1.98 1.96
C THR A 335 1.01 2.22 2.26
N GLN A 336 0.27 1.19 2.66
CA GLN A 336 -1.14 1.30 3.04
C GLN A 336 -1.36 2.07 4.35
N LEU A 337 -0.37 2.13 5.23
CA LEU A 337 -0.53 2.77 6.54
C LEU A 337 -0.58 4.30 6.43
N ASN A 338 0.35 4.89 5.66
CA ASN A 338 0.63 6.33 5.69
C ASN A 338 -0.31 7.16 4.82
N LEU A 339 -1.05 6.52 3.90
CA LEU A 339 -1.89 7.23 2.95
C LEU A 339 -3.18 7.74 3.61
N ASP A 340 -3.38 9.05 3.60
CA ASP A 340 -4.62 9.68 4.03
C ASP A 340 -5.73 9.41 3.00
N THR A 341 -6.78 8.70 3.40
CA THR A 341 -7.87 8.31 2.51
C THR A 341 -8.88 9.44 2.25
N VAL A 342 -8.76 10.57 2.94
CA VAL A 342 -9.61 11.75 2.80
C VAL A 342 -8.87 12.86 2.07
N ASP A 343 -7.79 13.36 2.68
CA ASP A 343 -7.07 14.54 2.21
C ASP A 343 -5.90 14.19 1.28
N GLY A 344 -5.46 12.93 1.28
CA GLY A 344 -4.50 12.39 0.33
C GLY A 344 -5.10 12.03 -1.02
N TYR A 345 -6.40 12.29 -1.22
CA TYR A 345 -7.13 12.03 -2.46
C TYR A 345 -7.87 13.27 -2.97
N PRO A 346 -8.04 13.44 -4.30
CA PRO A 346 -9.03 14.38 -4.80
C PRO A 346 -10.45 13.86 -4.52
N GLU A 347 -11.43 14.74 -4.46
CA GLU A 347 -12.81 14.38 -4.11
C GLU A 347 -13.46 13.35 -5.05
N ASN A 348 -13.01 13.31 -6.32
CA ASN A 348 -13.65 12.55 -7.41
C ASN A 348 -12.79 11.43 -7.98
N ASN A 349 -11.71 11.00 -7.30
CA ASN A 349 -10.92 9.85 -7.71
C ASN A 349 -10.86 8.81 -6.59
N ALA A 350 -11.31 7.60 -6.91
CA ALA A 350 -11.46 6.49 -5.99
C ALA A 350 -10.13 5.83 -5.61
N VAL A 351 -9.16 5.80 -6.54
CA VAL A 351 -7.95 4.98 -6.42
C VAL A 351 -6.66 5.73 -6.68
N HIS A 352 -6.67 6.88 -7.35
CA HIS A 352 -5.46 7.69 -7.56
C HIS A 352 -5.37 8.80 -6.52
N PRO A 353 -4.33 8.79 -5.66
CA PRO A 353 -4.06 9.88 -4.73
C PRO A 353 -3.88 11.23 -5.43
N ASN A 354 -3.98 12.32 -4.66
CA ASN A 354 -3.48 13.62 -5.08
C ASN A 354 -1.97 13.73 -4.78
N THR A 355 -1.36 14.89 -5.04
CA THR A 355 0.06 15.14 -4.78
C THR A 355 0.49 14.79 -3.36
N GLN A 356 -0.30 15.19 -2.34
CA GLN A 356 0.01 14.90 -0.94
C GLN A 356 0.00 13.40 -0.66
N GLY A 357 -1.03 12.68 -1.12
CA GLY A 357 -1.10 11.24 -0.93
C GLY A 357 0.02 10.49 -1.65
N TYR A 358 0.38 10.88 -2.86
CA TYR A 358 1.56 10.32 -3.53
C TYR A 358 2.87 10.62 -2.80
N GLN A 359 3.01 11.80 -2.19
CA GLN A 359 4.17 12.10 -1.35
C GLN A 359 4.21 11.22 -0.09
N GLN A 360 3.06 10.90 0.52
CA GLN A 360 2.99 9.95 1.64
C GLN A 360 3.47 8.55 1.23
N VAL A 361 3.10 8.09 0.04
CA VAL A 361 3.62 6.82 -0.54
C VAL A 361 5.13 6.92 -0.74
N GLY A 362 5.62 7.99 -1.37
CA GLY A 362 7.04 8.22 -1.62
C GLY A 362 7.90 8.25 -0.35
N LYS A 363 7.43 8.95 0.70
CA LYS A 363 8.07 9.01 2.02
C LYS A 363 8.14 7.65 2.71
N THR A 364 7.13 6.81 2.53
CA THR A 364 7.10 5.45 3.10
C THR A 364 8.15 4.56 2.42
N ILE A 365 8.25 4.62 1.10
CA ILE A 365 9.26 3.90 0.32
C ILE A 365 10.67 4.43 0.62
N TYR A 366 10.85 5.76 0.72
CA TYR A 366 12.11 6.36 1.11
C TYR A 366 12.56 5.91 2.50
N SER A 367 11.65 5.86 3.47
CA SER A 367 11.98 5.39 4.83
C SER A 367 12.42 3.93 4.85
N TRP A 368 11.80 3.08 4.02
CA TRP A 368 12.27 1.71 3.78
C TRP A 368 13.66 1.67 3.11
N LEU A 369 13.93 2.53 2.11
CA LEU A 369 15.25 2.63 1.48
C LEU A 369 16.33 3.00 2.50
N LYS A 370 16.06 3.97 3.39
CA LYS A 370 16.99 4.34 4.46
C LYS A 370 17.26 3.16 5.38
N TRP A 371 16.25 2.37 5.71
CA TRP A 371 16.46 1.14 6.48
C TRP A 371 17.39 0.16 5.76
N GLN A 372 17.19 -0.08 4.47
CA GLN A 372 18.08 -0.94 3.70
C GLN A 372 19.52 -0.40 3.63
N LEU A 373 19.67 0.92 3.46
CA LEU A 373 20.97 1.58 3.48
C LEU A 373 21.67 1.48 4.84
N SER A 374 20.92 1.48 5.95
CA SER A 374 21.51 1.29 7.29
C SER A 374 22.00 -0.14 7.55
N ARG A 375 21.56 -1.10 6.75
CA ARG A 375 21.96 -2.51 6.82
C ARG A 375 23.13 -2.85 5.90
N THR A 376 23.45 -1.96 4.97
CA THR A 376 24.56 -2.16 4.03
C THR A 376 25.83 -1.53 4.63
N PRO A 377 26.95 -2.27 4.71
CA PRO A 377 28.16 -1.83 5.40
C PRO A 377 28.87 -0.62 4.77
#